data_AF-A0A3A5AKA1-F1
#
_entry.id   AF-A0A3A5AKA1-F1
#
_cell.length_a   1.000
_cell.length_b   1.000
_cell.length_c   1.000
_cell.angle_alpha   90.00
_cell.angle_beta   90.00
_cell.angle_gamma   90.00
#
_symmetry.space_group_name_H-M   'P 1'
#
loop_
_entity.id
_entity.type
_entity.pdbx_description
1 polymer ?
#
loop_
_entity_poly.entity_id
_entity_poly.type
_entity_poly.pdbx_seq_one_letter_code
_entity_poly.pdbx_strand_id
1 'polypeptide(L)'
;MGLNSARLGIIIRHTATKTMDYSTPVDELNKSISQDFAAGVGSEQGDLVFHDKRTLAGGANESLDLAGGGLTDAFGAALAFAKVRALVIENLSSTKVLTIGNDANPLVFLGAGAHTVVLPPKGKLVLANPVTGWTVTPDTGDKIKVANDAGDPCDYLVWILGTSG
;
A
#
# COMPACT_ATOMS: atom_id res chain seq x y z
N MET A 1 -15.87 9.11 12.06
CA MET A 1 -17.03 8.47 11.38
C MET A 1 -16.57 7.11 10.89
N GLY A 2 -17.36 6.05 11.04
CA GLY A 2 -16.90 4.69 10.74
C GLY A 2 -16.82 4.38 9.25
N LEU A 3 -15.77 3.69 8.82
CA LEU A 3 -15.72 3.04 7.52
C LEU A 3 -16.92 2.09 7.37
N ASN A 4 -17.61 2.11 6.22
CA ASN A 4 -18.73 1.19 5.97
C ASN A 4 -18.28 -0.16 5.37
N SER A 5 -17.32 -0.11 4.45
CA SER A 5 -16.65 -1.28 3.87
C SER A 5 -15.39 -0.83 3.11
N ALA A 6 -14.47 -1.76 2.89
CA ALA A 6 -13.36 -1.58 1.98
C ALA A 6 -13.10 -2.85 1.16
N ARG A 7 -12.53 -2.69 -0.03
CA ARG A 7 -12.14 -3.80 -0.90
C ARG A 7 -10.80 -3.53 -1.54
N LEU A 8 -9.90 -4.50 -1.46
CA LEU A 8 -8.66 -4.54 -2.23
C LEU A 8 -8.82 -5.52 -3.38
N GLY A 9 -8.44 -5.14 -4.60
CA GLY A 9 -8.60 -5.98 -5.77
C GLY A 9 -7.48 -5.82 -6.80
N ILE A 10 -7.06 -6.93 -7.40
CA ILE A 10 -6.17 -6.98 -8.56
C ILE A 10 -6.83 -7.85 -9.62
N ILE A 11 -6.79 -7.37 -10.86
CA ILE A 11 -7.26 -8.12 -12.02
C ILE A 11 -6.06 -8.47 -12.88
N ILE A 12 -5.95 -9.75 -13.24
CA ILE A 12 -4.93 -10.29 -14.12
C ILE A 12 -5.64 -10.83 -15.36
N ARG A 13 -5.26 -10.29 -16.53
CA ARG A 13 -5.77 -10.75 -17.82
C ARG A 13 -4.63 -10.99 -18.79
N HIS A 14 -4.69 -12.09 -19.53
CA HIS A 14 -3.86 -12.30 -20.71
C HIS A 14 -4.63 -13.04 -21.79
N THR A 15 -4.18 -12.82 -23.03
CA THR A 15 -4.56 -13.60 -24.20
C THR A 15 -3.27 -13.89 -24.96
N ALA A 16 -2.95 -15.16 -25.16
CA ALA A 16 -1.81 -15.60 -25.95
C ALA A 16 -2.31 -16.51 -27.07
N THR A 17 -1.81 -16.26 -28.28
CA THR A 17 -2.24 -17.00 -29.48
C THR A 17 -1.02 -17.53 -30.21
N LYS A 18 -1.15 -18.72 -30.81
CA LYS A 18 -0.14 -19.28 -31.72
C LYS A 18 -0.80 -19.69 -33.01
N THR A 19 -0.46 -19.04 -34.12
CA THR A 19 -1.02 -19.41 -35.43
C THR A 19 -0.47 -20.76 -35.88
N MET A 20 -1.37 -21.66 -36.28
CA MET A 20 -1.06 -22.87 -37.05
C MET A 20 -1.75 -22.79 -38.41
N ASP A 21 -1.43 -23.72 -39.30
CA ASP A 21 -1.96 -23.73 -40.67
C ASP A 21 -3.51 -23.82 -40.72
N TYR A 22 -4.11 -24.63 -39.85
CA TYR A 22 -5.57 -24.86 -39.83
C TYR A 22 -6.30 -24.30 -38.59
N SER A 23 -5.56 -23.84 -37.57
CA SER A 23 -6.18 -23.36 -36.32
C SER A 23 -5.28 -22.39 -35.58
N THR A 24 -5.85 -21.74 -34.57
CA THR A 24 -5.10 -20.88 -33.66
C THR A 24 -5.48 -21.25 -32.24
N PRO A 25 -4.66 -22.02 -31.52
CA PRO A 25 -4.80 -22.19 -30.09
C PRO A 25 -4.76 -20.84 -29.37
N VAL A 26 -5.65 -20.69 -28.41
CA VAL A 26 -5.82 -19.49 -27.58
C VAL A 26 -5.67 -19.91 -26.13
N ASP A 27 -4.76 -19.24 -25.41
CA ASP A 27 -4.65 -19.30 -23.96
C ASP A 27 -5.13 -17.96 -23.38
N GLU A 28 -6.20 -18.03 -22.59
CA GLU A 28 -6.85 -16.86 -22.00
C GLU A 28 -6.94 -17.02 -20.48
N LEU A 29 -6.54 -15.98 -19.77
CA LEU A 29 -6.76 -15.85 -18.33
C LEU A 29 -7.58 -14.59 -18.06
N ASN A 30 -8.58 -14.74 -17.19
CA ASN A 30 -9.28 -13.62 -16.59
C ASN A 30 -9.49 -13.93 -15.11
N LYS A 31 -8.51 -13.56 -14.28
CA LYS A 31 -8.53 -13.82 -12.84
C LYS A 31 -8.69 -12.51 -12.07
N SER A 32 -9.67 -12.51 -11.17
CA SER A 32 -9.78 -11.49 -10.12
C SER A 32 -9.29 -12.07 -8.80
N ILE A 33 -8.44 -11.31 -8.11
CA ILE A 33 -8.01 -11.57 -6.73
C ILE A 33 -8.52 -10.41 -5.92
N SER A 34 -9.34 -10.65 -4.91
CA SER A 34 -9.83 -9.59 -4.04
C SER A 34 -9.99 -10.02 -2.60
N GLN A 35 -9.83 -9.06 -1.71
CA GLN A 35 -10.13 -9.17 -0.28
C GLN A 35 -11.15 -8.10 0.07
N ASP A 36 -12.26 -8.53 0.66
CA ASP A 36 -13.25 -7.64 1.24
C ASP A 36 -12.96 -7.45 2.73
N PHE A 37 -13.23 -6.25 3.23
CA PHE A 37 -13.10 -5.88 4.62
C PHE A 37 -14.42 -5.29 5.11
N ALA A 38 -14.99 -5.91 6.13
CA ALA A 38 -16.15 -5.34 6.81
C ALA A 38 -15.72 -4.23 7.77
N ALA A 39 -16.67 -3.39 8.17
CA ALA A 39 -16.45 -2.39 9.20
C ALA A 39 -16.14 -3.05 10.55
N GLY A 40 -15.09 -2.58 11.25
CA GLY A 40 -14.76 -3.01 12.60
C GLY A 40 -13.28 -3.31 12.81
N VAL A 41 -12.97 -3.96 13.92
CA VAL A 41 -11.58 -4.20 14.36
C VAL A 41 -11.17 -5.68 14.36
N GLY A 42 -12.12 -6.59 14.11
CA GLY A 42 -11.90 -8.03 14.07
C GLY A 42 -11.08 -8.51 12.86
N SER A 43 -11.02 -9.83 12.70
CA SER A 43 -10.42 -10.45 11.51
C SER A 43 -11.18 -10.04 10.25
N GLU A 44 -10.46 -9.73 9.17
CA GLU A 44 -11.04 -9.29 7.89
C GLU A 44 -11.92 -8.04 8.04
N GLN A 45 -11.57 -7.17 9.00
CA GLN A 45 -12.24 -5.90 9.24
C GLN A 45 -11.25 -4.75 9.29
N GLY A 46 -11.75 -3.55 8.99
CA GLY A 46 -11.07 -2.28 9.19
C GLY A 46 -12.06 -1.18 9.55
N ASP A 47 -11.62 -0.20 10.32
CA ASP A 47 -12.43 0.96 10.73
C ASP A 47 -11.71 2.30 10.46
N LEU A 48 -10.40 2.26 10.20
CA LEU A 48 -9.58 3.42 9.85
C LEU A 48 -9.05 3.31 8.42
N VAL A 49 -9.14 4.40 7.67
CA VAL A 49 -8.59 4.51 6.32
C VAL A 49 -7.85 5.83 6.16
N PHE A 50 -6.61 5.74 5.71
CA PHE A 50 -5.85 6.88 5.20
C PHE A 50 -5.64 6.71 3.70
N HIS A 51 -5.80 7.78 2.94
CA HIS A 51 -5.40 7.80 1.54
C HIS A 51 -5.03 9.21 1.11
N ASP A 52 -4.00 9.33 0.29
CA ASP A 52 -3.55 10.63 -0.20
C ASP A 52 -2.72 10.49 -1.48
N LYS A 53 -2.64 11.60 -2.24
CA LYS A 53 -1.62 11.80 -3.28
C LYS A 53 -0.54 12.71 -2.69
N ARG A 54 0.69 12.20 -2.65
CA ARG A 54 1.85 12.88 -2.06
C ARG A 54 2.84 13.25 -3.14
N THR A 55 3.65 14.27 -2.87
CA THR A 55 4.75 14.70 -3.75
C THR A 55 6.02 14.83 -2.93
N LEU A 56 7.06 14.09 -3.32
CA LEU A 56 8.39 14.19 -2.73
C LEU A 56 9.32 14.92 -3.69
N ALA A 57 10.07 15.91 -3.22
CA ALA A 57 11.15 16.50 -3.99
C ALA A 57 12.25 15.44 -4.30
N GLY A 58 13.14 15.73 -5.26
CA GLY A 58 14.25 14.83 -5.57
C GLY A 58 15.15 14.58 -4.37
N GLY A 59 15.43 13.31 -4.08
CA GLY A 59 16.23 12.88 -2.93
C GLY A 59 15.54 13.06 -1.58
N ALA A 60 14.32 13.58 -1.55
CA ALA A 60 13.54 13.72 -0.33
C ALA A 60 12.94 12.38 0.09
N ASN A 61 12.64 12.28 1.38
CA ASN A 61 11.92 11.17 1.96
C ASN A 61 10.95 11.69 3.00
N GLU A 62 9.90 10.91 3.24
CA GLU A 62 8.96 11.14 4.34
C GLU A 62 8.72 9.84 5.08
N SER A 63 8.30 9.97 6.34
CA SER A 63 7.90 8.87 7.19
C SER A 63 6.44 9.06 7.58
N LEU A 64 5.57 8.22 7.03
CA LEU A 64 4.16 8.21 7.39
C LEU A 64 4.03 7.59 8.78
N ASP A 65 3.66 8.41 9.76
CA ASP A 65 3.49 8.00 11.15
C ASP A 65 2.06 7.50 11.39
N LEU A 66 1.95 6.20 11.67
CA LEU A 66 0.67 5.51 11.82
C LEU A 66 0.07 5.67 13.22
N ALA A 67 0.85 6.07 14.22
CA ALA A 67 0.40 6.17 15.62
C ALA A 67 0.40 7.60 16.16
N GLY A 68 1.23 8.49 15.60
CA GLY A 68 1.46 9.85 16.09
C GLY A 68 0.38 10.88 15.74
N GLY A 69 -0.71 10.48 15.06
CA GLY A 69 -1.83 11.37 14.73
C GLY A 69 -1.57 12.38 13.60
N GLY A 70 -0.42 12.27 12.91
CA GLY A 70 -0.07 13.13 11.77
C GLY A 70 -0.82 12.79 10.47
N LEU A 71 -1.46 11.63 10.40
CA LEU A 71 -2.35 11.25 9.30
C LEU A 71 -3.78 11.60 9.67
N THR A 72 -4.51 12.22 8.75
CA THR A 72 -5.92 12.57 8.95
C THR A 72 -6.79 11.85 7.95
N ASP A 73 -8.02 11.52 8.36
CA ASP A 73 -9.03 11.05 7.42
C ASP A 73 -9.54 12.18 6.51
N ALA A 74 -10.43 11.84 5.58
CA ALA A 74 -11.03 12.78 4.64
C ALA A 74 -11.90 13.89 5.30
N PHE A 75 -12.17 13.78 6.59
CA PHE A 75 -12.95 14.74 7.39
C PHE A 75 -12.07 15.53 8.37
N GLY A 76 -10.74 15.33 8.33
CA GLY A 76 -9.77 16.02 9.17
C GLY A 76 -9.60 15.42 10.56
N ALA A 77 -10.16 14.24 10.84
CA ALA A 77 -9.92 13.55 12.12
C ALA A 77 -8.54 12.88 12.09
N ALA A 78 -7.75 13.07 13.15
CA ALA A 78 -6.47 12.40 13.30
C ALA A 78 -6.67 10.88 13.43
N LEU A 79 -5.82 10.13 12.74
CA LEU A 79 -5.82 8.67 12.70
C LEU A 79 -4.67 8.14 13.56
N ALA A 80 -4.99 7.16 14.39
CA ALA A 80 -4.02 6.35 15.12
C ALA A 80 -4.37 4.87 14.90
N PHE A 81 -3.55 4.20 14.11
CA PHE A 81 -3.73 2.79 13.77
C PHE A 81 -3.10 1.92 14.88
N ALA A 82 -3.83 0.90 15.33
CA ALA A 82 -3.27 -0.19 16.13
C ALA A 82 -2.76 -1.33 15.24
N LYS A 83 -3.40 -1.55 14.09
CA LYS A 83 -2.96 -2.54 13.09
C LYS A 83 -3.19 -2.03 11.68
N VAL A 84 -2.30 -2.41 10.76
CA VAL A 84 -2.49 -2.24 9.31
C VAL A 84 -2.96 -3.57 8.69
N ARG A 85 -4.03 -3.52 7.92
CA ARG A 85 -4.67 -4.67 7.24
C ARG A 85 -4.33 -4.73 5.77
N ALA A 86 -4.20 -3.58 5.13
CA ALA A 86 -3.80 -3.49 3.74
C ALA A 86 -3.04 -2.19 3.49
N LEU A 87 -2.05 -2.28 2.60
CA LEU A 87 -1.20 -1.18 2.18
C LEU A 87 -1.09 -1.21 0.66
N VAL A 88 -1.36 -0.06 0.05
CA VAL A 88 -1.11 0.18 -1.36
C VAL A 88 -0.22 1.41 -1.48
N ILE A 89 0.87 1.27 -2.23
CA ILE A 89 1.72 2.39 -2.65
C ILE A 89 1.89 2.28 -4.16
N GLU A 90 1.58 3.37 -4.86
CA GLU A 90 1.74 3.47 -6.30
C GLU A 90 2.67 4.63 -6.63
N ASN A 91 3.74 4.31 -7.37
CA ASN A 91 4.60 5.31 -7.97
C ASN A 91 3.91 5.91 -9.20
N LEU A 92 3.62 7.22 -9.19
CA LEU A 92 2.98 7.89 -10.33
C LEU A 92 3.99 8.45 -11.33
N SER A 93 5.29 8.43 -11.03
CA SER A 93 6.32 8.88 -11.96
C SER A 93 6.54 7.88 -13.10
N SER A 94 6.93 8.39 -14.27
CA SER A 94 7.40 7.61 -15.42
C SER A 94 8.92 7.43 -15.45
N THR A 95 9.65 8.10 -14.57
CA THR A 95 11.13 8.12 -14.58
C THR A 95 11.76 7.89 -13.22
N LYS A 96 11.07 8.21 -12.13
CA LYS A 96 11.60 8.14 -10.76
C LYS A 96 11.37 6.79 -10.11
N VAL A 97 12.30 6.44 -9.22
CA VAL A 97 12.27 5.22 -8.43
C VAL A 97 11.98 5.59 -6.99
N LEU A 98 11.02 4.91 -6.37
CA LEU A 98 10.77 5.05 -4.95
C LEU A 98 11.39 3.89 -4.18
N THR A 99 11.89 4.15 -2.98
CA THR A 99 12.30 3.12 -2.03
C THR A 99 11.37 3.16 -0.82
N ILE A 100 10.78 2.02 -0.47
CA ILE A 100 9.82 1.88 0.62
C ILE A 100 10.46 1.09 1.76
N GLY A 101 10.34 1.58 3.00
CA GLY A 101 10.85 0.93 4.21
C GLY A 101 12.15 1.53 4.74
N ASN A 102 12.83 0.79 5.64
CA ASN A 102 14.07 1.22 6.30
C ASN A 102 13.96 2.60 7.01
N ASP A 103 12.86 2.77 7.75
CA ASP A 103 12.73 3.84 8.74
C ASP A 103 13.48 3.45 10.04
N ALA A 104 13.69 4.41 10.95
CA ALA A 104 14.22 4.13 12.29
C ALA A 104 13.22 3.35 13.16
N ASN A 105 11.91 3.61 12.98
CA ASN A 105 10.82 2.92 13.68
C ASN A 105 9.89 2.21 12.67
N PRO A 106 10.41 1.26 11.88
CA PRO A 106 9.69 0.75 10.72
C PRO A 106 8.55 -0.16 11.14
N LEU A 107 7.36 0.05 10.57
CA LEU A 107 6.34 -1.00 10.56
C LEU A 107 6.91 -2.22 9.82
N VAL A 108 6.97 -3.37 10.49
CA VAL A 108 7.58 -4.58 9.90
C VAL A 108 6.56 -5.32 9.04
N PHE A 109 6.48 -4.94 7.75
CA PHE A 109 5.67 -5.62 6.73
C PHE A 109 6.50 -6.36 5.67
N LEU A 110 7.83 -6.23 5.70
CA LEU A 110 8.78 -6.89 4.80
C LEU A 110 9.61 -8.00 5.48
N GLY A 111 9.28 -8.35 6.73
CA GLY A 111 9.98 -9.38 7.52
C GLY A 111 11.05 -8.84 8.47
N ALA A 112 11.70 -7.70 8.15
CA ALA A 112 12.59 -6.99 9.07
C ALA A 112 12.58 -5.48 8.79
N GLY A 113 12.92 -4.67 9.80
CA GLY A 113 12.85 -3.22 9.72
C GLY A 113 13.80 -2.57 8.70
N ALA A 114 14.97 -3.17 8.48
CA ALA A 114 15.96 -2.69 7.52
C ALA A 114 15.67 -3.08 6.07
N HIS A 115 14.65 -3.92 5.83
CA HIS A 115 14.31 -4.35 4.48
C HIS A 115 13.58 -3.24 3.72
N THR A 116 13.83 -3.22 2.42
CA THR A 116 13.27 -2.23 1.51
C THR A 116 12.65 -2.89 0.30
N VAL A 117 11.63 -2.23 -0.27
CA VAL A 117 11.15 -2.50 -1.63
C VAL A 117 11.55 -1.35 -2.53
N VAL A 118 12.20 -1.68 -3.64
CA VAL A 118 12.41 -0.74 -4.74
C VAL A 118 11.18 -0.76 -5.62
N LEU A 119 10.51 0.38 -5.73
CA LEU A 119 9.29 0.56 -6.51
C LEU A 119 9.63 1.37 -7.78
N PRO A 120 9.79 0.69 -8.94
CA PRO A 120 10.18 1.34 -10.19
C PRO A 120 9.11 2.32 -10.69
N PRO A 121 9.40 3.11 -11.75
CA PRO A 121 8.40 3.97 -12.37
C PRO A 121 7.12 3.21 -12.70
N LYS A 122 5.96 3.81 -12.39
CA LYS A 122 4.63 3.19 -12.52
C LYS A 122 4.40 1.91 -11.71
N GLY A 123 5.36 1.51 -10.88
CA GLY A 123 5.26 0.33 -10.01
C GLY A 123 4.17 0.49 -8.95
N LYS A 124 3.60 -0.64 -8.55
CA LYS A 124 2.62 -0.73 -7.46
C LYS A 124 3.05 -1.78 -6.46
N LEU A 125 3.05 -1.43 -5.19
CA LEU A 125 3.16 -2.36 -4.07
C LEU A 125 1.76 -2.53 -3.48
N VAL A 126 1.28 -3.78 -3.46
CA VAL A 126 -0.03 -4.12 -2.90
C VAL A 126 0.16 -5.26 -1.90
N LEU A 127 -0.11 -4.98 -0.63
CA LEU A 127 0.03 -5.94 0.47
C LEU A 127 -1.28 -6.04 1.25
N ALA A 128 -1.63 -7.25 1.65
CA ALA A 128 -2.77 -7.51 2.53
C ALA A 128 -2.38 -8.52 3.61
N ASN A 129 -2.76 -8.20 4.85
CA ASN A 129 -2.68 -9.10 6.00
C ASN A 129 -4.04 -9.06 6.73
N PRO A 130 -5.06 -9.73 6.16
CA PRO A 130 -6.45 -9.46 6.52
C PRO A 130 -6.85 -9.98 7.91
N VAL A 131 -6.25 -11.08 8.37
CA VAL A 131 -6.65 -11.73 9.63
C VAL A 131 -5.92 -11.16 10.83
N THR A 132 -4.58 -11.10 10.81
CA THR A 132 -3.79 -10.65 11.97
C THR A 132 -3.38 -9.19 11.88
N GLY A 133 -3.10 -8.69 10.67
CA GLY A 133 -2.60 -7.34 10.44
C GLY A 133 -1.15 -7.18 10.91
N TRP A 134 -0.50 -6.11 10.47
CA TRP A 134 0.78 -5.68 11.02
C TRP A 134 0.54 -4.81 12.23
N THR A 135 1.11 -5.19 13.38
CA THR A 135 0.94 -4.43 14.62
C THR A 135 1.69 -3.11 14.52
N VAL A 136 1.01 -2.02 14.85
CA VAL A 136 1.58 -0.69 14.96
C VAL A 136 1.94 -0.49 16.42
N THR A 137 3.23 -0.32 16.70
CA THR A 137 3.72 -0.03 18.07
C THR A 137 4.25 1.40 18.07
N PRO A 138 3.64 2.32 18.85
CA PRO A 138 4.12 3.69 18.94
C PRO A 138 5.62 3.75 19.21
N ASP A 139 6.28 4.69 18.55
CA ASP A 139 7.70 5.01 18.70
C ASP A 139 8.69 3.91 18.29
N THR A 140 8.25 2.72 17.89
CA THR A 140 9.15 1.57 17.64
C THR A 140 8.80 0.72 16.42
N GLY A 141 7.57 0.82 15.91
CA GLY A 141 7.11 0.00 14.79
C GLY A 141 5.88 0.60 14.11
N ASP A 142 5.92 1.88 13.81
CA ASP A 142 4.78 2.69 13.41
C ASP A 142 5.00 3.53 12.15
N LYS A 143 6.18 3.48 11.54
CA LYS A 143 6.49 4.33 10.38
C LYS A 143 6.62 3.53 9.09
N ILE A 144 6.03 4.09 8.04
CA ILE A 144 6.26 3.66 6.66
C ILE A 144 7.03 4.78 5.96
N LYS A 145 8.30 4.53 5.68
CA LYS A 145 9.13 5.47 4.95
C LYS A 145 8.97 5.31 3.44
N VAL A 146 8.86 6.44 2.74
CA VAL A 146 8.90 6.53 1.28
C VAL A 146 10.02 7.50 0.91
N ALA A 147 10.96 7.05 0.10
CA ALA A 147 12.08 7.87 -0.37
C ALA A 147 12.08 7.95 -1.89
N ASN A 148 12.22 9.16 -2.41
CA ASN A 148 12.41 9.43 -3.83
C ASN A 148 13.90 9.42 -4.18
N ASP A 149 14.24 8.95 -5.38
CA ASP A 149 15.59 9.11 -5.90
C ASP A 149 15.89 10.58 -6.25
N ALA A 150 17.17 10.88 -6.50
CA ALA A 150 17.61 12.25 -6.72
C ALA A 150 17.05 12.86 -8.04
N GLY A 151 17.05 14.19 -8.12
CA GLY A 151 16.65 14.94 -9.31
C GLY A 151 15.26 15.55 -9.18
N ASP A 152 14.32 15.18 -10.06
CA ASP A 152 12.97 15.76 -10.09
C ASP A 152 12.05 15.21 -8.99
N PRO A 153 10.99 15.96 -8.65
CA PRO A 153 9.95 15.46 -7.77
C PRO A 153 9.25 14.20 -8.29
N CYS A 154 8.77 13.38 -7.36
CA CYS A 154 7.98 12.19 -7.64
C CYS A 154 6.64 12.28 -6.90
N ASP A 155 5.56 12.11 -7.66
CA ASP A 155 4.23 11.91 -7.10
C ASP A 155 4.01 10.42 -6.79
N TYR A 156 3.31 10.14 -5.70
CA TYR A 156 2.87 8.79 -5.37
C TYR A 156 1.49 8.80 -4.73
N LEU A 157 0.77 7.68 -4.85
CA LEU A 157 -0.47 7.43 -4.11
C LEU A 157 -0.19 6.47 -2.98
N VAL A 158 -0.85 6.72 -1.85
CA VAL A 158 -0.87 5.81 -0.73
C VAL A 158 -2.31 5.56 -0.29
N TRP A 159 -2.60 4.31 0.03
CA TRP A 159 -3.86 3.91 0.65
C TRP A 159 -3.55 2.88 1.74
N ILE A 160 -4.06 3.14 2.94
CA ILE A 160 -3.82 2.33 4.14
C ILE A 160 -5.19 2.04 4.75
N LEU A 161 -5.46 0.76 4.96
CA LEU A 161 -6.58 0.29 5.76
C LEU A 161 -6.04 -0.34 7.03
N GLY A 162 -6.66 -0.02 8.16
CA GLY A 162 -6.27 -0.60 9.43
C GLY A 162 -7.38 -0.56 10.47
N THR A 163 -7.02 -0.92 11.70
CA THR A 163 -7.92 -0.96 12.85
C THR A 163 -7.46 -0.03 13.96
N SER A 164 -8.40 0.53 14.71
CA SER A 164 -8.12 1.39 15.88
C SER A 164 -7.69 0.63 17.15
N GLY A 165 -7.96 -0.68 17.26
CA GLY A 165 -7.57 -1.52 18.41
C GLY A 165 -8.07 -2.95 18.30
#